data_AF-A0A938KI23-F1
#
_entry.id   AF-A0A938KI23-F1
#
_cell.length_a   1.000
_cell.length_b   1.000
_cell.length_c   1.000
_cell.angle_alpha   90.00
_cell.angle_beta   90.00
_cell.angle_gamma   90.00
#
_symmetry.space_group_name_H-M   'P 1'
#
loop_
_entity.id
_entity.type
_entity.pdbx_description
1 polymer ?
#
loop_
_entity_poly.entity_id
_entity_poly.type
_entity_poly.pdbx_seq_one_letter_code
_entity_poly.pdbx_strand_id
1 'polypeptide(L)'
;MKTLTLSATFDGERIRLEDDYPLPKDAKLLVTVLPEGDELAKDRAEWLRWSAQNLARAYGPDEPEYTLDMVRERNPDYEER
;
A
#
# COMPACT_ATOMS: atom_id res chain seq x y z
N MET A 1 11.97 24.84 -7.29
CA MET A 1 11.85 24.80 -5.81
C MET A 1 11.74 23.34 -5.40
N LYS A 2 12.52 22.90 -4.41
CA LYS A 2 12.48 21.50 -3.94
C LYS A 2 11.45 21.40 -2.82
N THR A 3 10.37 20.65 -3.05
CA THR A 3 9.38 20.37 -2.02
C THR A 3 9.93 19.28 -1.11
N LEU A 4 9.80 19.47 0.21
CA LEU A 4 10.10 18.47 1.22
C LEU A 4 8.78 18.14 1.94
N THR A 5 8.48 16.85 2.07
CA THR A 5 7.36 16.37 2.88
C THR A 5 7.86 16.05 4.27
N LEU A 6 7.19 16.56 5.29
CA LEU A 6 7.47 16.30 6.71
C LEU A 6 6.24 15.62 7.33
N SER A 7 6.47 14.62 8.16
CA SER A 7 5.40 14.01 8.95
C SER A 7 5.06 14.88 10.15
N ALA A 8 3.77 14.94 10.48
CA ALA A 8 3.28 15.74 11.58
C ALA A 8 1.97 15.18 12.14
N THR A 9 1.73 15.46 13.41
CA THR A 9 0.46 15.16 14.10
C THR A 9 -0.19 16.44 14.60
N PHE A 10 -1.51 16.42 14.79
CA PHE A 10 -2.25 17.53 15.40
C PHE A 10 -2.58 17.17 16.84
N ASP A 11 -2.13 17.99 17.80
CA ASP A 11 -2.33 17.74 19.23
C ASP A 11 -3.62 18.37 19.80
N GLY A 12 -4.46 18.95 18.93
CA GLY A 12 -5.67 19.68 19.30
C GLY A 12 -5.50 21.20 19.33
N GLU A 13 -4.26 21.71 19.40
CA GLU A 13 -3.96 23.14 19.40
C GLU A 13 -2.99 23.50 18.26
N ARG A 14 -1.99 22.65 18.00
CA ARG A 14 -0.85 22.91 17.11
C ARG A 14 -0.51 21.69 16.27
N ILE A 15 0.04 21.96 15.08
CA ILE A 15 0.66 20.93 14.25
C ILE A 15 2.08 20.72 14.79
N ARG A 16 2.37 19.49 15.20
CA ARG A 16 3.68 19.06 15.71
C ARG A 16 4.38 18.22 14.67
N LEU A 17 5.53 18.70 14.20
CA LEU A 17 6.43 17.89 13.36
C LEU A 17 6.94 16.71 14.18
N GLU A 18 7.03 15.54 13.56
CA GLU A 18 7.56 14.33 14.21
C GLU A 18 9.08 14.40 14.37
N ASP A 19 9.76 14.99 13.39
CA ASP A 19 11.20 15.24 13.40
C ASP A 19 11.50 16.74 13.60
N ASP A 20 12.62 17.03 14.27
CA ASP A 20 13.14 18.39 14.38
C ASP A 20 13.53 18.91 13.00
N TYR A 21 12.84 19.96 12.56
CA TYR A 21 13.13 20.63 11.29
C TYR A 21 13.14 22.15 11.47
N PRO A 22 14.22 22.85 11.07
CA PRO A 22 14.30 24.30 11.20
C PRO A 22 13.35 24.97 10.21
N LEU A 23 12.16 25.33 10.69
CA LEU A 23 11.15 26.01 9.89
C LEU A 23 11.42 27.53 9.88
N PRO A 24 11.75 28.14 8.73
CA PRO A 24 11.95 29.57 8.66
C PRO A 24 10.66 30.34 8.98
N LYS A 25 10.81 31.53 9.56
CA LYS A 25 9.69 32.45 9.71
C LYS A 25 9.08 32.75 8.34
N ASP A 26 7.74 32.76 8.26
CA ASP A 26 6.96 33.02 7.05
C ASP A 26 7.20 32.04 5.89
N ALA A 27 7.70 30.82 6.20
CA ALA A 27 7.82 29.75 5.21
C ALA A 27 6.47 29.42 4.56
N LYS A 28 6.47 29.21 3.24
CA LYS A 28 5.27 28.76 2.51
C LYS A 28 5.09 27.26 2.73
N LEU A 29 3.97 26.87 3.33
CA LEU A 29 3.66 25.48 3.66
C LEU A 29 2.50 24.95 2.81
N LEU A 30 2.58 23.68 2.44
CA LEU A 30 1.44 22.90 1.94
C LEU A 30 1.03 21.95 3.06
N VAL A 31 -0.21 22.07 3.55
CA VAL A 31 -0.73 21.22 4.62
C VAL A 31 -1.70 20.21 4.04
N THR A 32 -1.45 18.94 4.31
CA THR A 32 -2.33 17.83 3.93
C THR A 32 -2.80 17.13 5.19
N VAL A 33 -4.11 17.13 5.43
CA VAL A 33 -4.72 16.42 6.55
C VAL A 33 -5.04 15.00 6.07
N LEU A 34 -4.45 14.01 6.73
CA LEU A 34 -4.72 12.61 6.45
C LEU A 34 -6.05 12.23 7.11
N PRO A 35 -6.90 11.43 6.43
CA PRO A 35 -8.12 10.94 7.04
C PRO A 35 -7.79 10.08 8.27
N GLU A 36 -8.60 10.23 9.33
CA GLU A 36 -8.46 9.40 10.53
C GLU A 36 -8.67 7.92 10.19
N GLY A 37 -7.95 7.07 10.92
CA GLY A 37 -7.92 5.62 10.70
C GLY A 37 -9.30 4.98 10.84
N ASP A 38 -9.97 4.79 9.71
CA ASP A 38 -10.84 3.65 9.39
C ASP A 38 -11.22 3.69 7.91
N GLU A 39 -11.29 4.87 7.28
CA GLU A 39 -11.68 4.99 5.86
C GLU A 39 -10.65 4.33 4.93
N LEU A 40 -9.35 4.56 5.15
CA LEU A 40 -8.30 3.89 4.36
C LEU A 40 -8.24 2.37 4.66
N ALA A 41 -8.60 1.98 5.88
CA ALA A 41 -8.63 0.57 6.29
C ALA A 41 -9.84 -0.17 5.71
N LYS A 42 -11.01 0.48 5.67
CA LYS A 42 -12.24 0.02 5.02
C LYS A 42 -12.03 -0.13 3.52
N ASP A 43 -11.49 0.90 2.85
CA ASP A 43 -11.13 0.83 1.43
C ASP A 43 -10.21 -0.36 1.19
N ARG A 44 -9.13 -0.49 1.97
CA ARG A 44 -8.21 -1.62 1.85
C ARG A 44 -8.91 -2.98 2.00
N ALA A 45 -9.83 -3.12 2.95
CA ALA A 45 -10.59 -4.35 3.14
C ALA A 45 -11.50 -4.67 1.95
N GLU A 46 -12.17 -3.67 1.38
CA GLU A 46 -12.98 -3.84 0.18
C GLU A 46 -12.13 -4.23 -1.03
N TRP A 47 -10.99 -3.56 -1.24
CA TRP A 47 -10.03 -3.88 -2.29
C TRP A 47 -9.51 -5.32 -2.17
N LEU A 48 -9.17 -5.77 -0.96
CA LEU A 48 -8.75 -7.15 -0.73
C LEU A 48 -9.86 -8.14 -1.03
N ARG A 49 -11.10 -7.85 -0.61
CA ARG A 49 -12.25 -8.69 -0.91
C ARG A 49 -12.47 -8.82 -2.42
N TRP A 50 -12.42 -7.71 -3.14
CA TRP A 50 -12.56 -7.68 -4.60
C TRP A 50 -11.43 -8.42 -5.30
N SER A 51 -10.18 -8.24 -4.85
CA SER A 51 -9.03 -8.95 -5.39
C SER A 51 -9.19 -10.47 -5.22
N ALA A 52 -9.57 -10.93 -4.03
CA ALA A 52 -9.80 -12.34 -3.77
C ALA A 52 -10.93 -12.93 -4.64
N GLN A 53 -12.05 -12.19 -4.78
CA GLN A 53 -13.16 -12.63 -5.63
C GLN A 53 -12.77 -12.75 -7.10
N ASN A 54 -12.01 -11.78 -7.62
CA ASN A 54 -11.56 -11.83 -9.01
C ASN A 54 -10.47 -12.86 -9.24
N LEU A 55 -9.58 -13.09 -8.28
CA LEU A 55 -8.63 -14.18 -8.33
C LEU A 55 -9.36 -15.53 -8.40
N ALA A 56 -10.37 -15.76 -7.55
CA ALA A 56 -11.15 -16.99 -7.58
C ALA A 56 -11.88 -17.20 -8.93
N ARG A 57 -12.34 -16.12 -9.59
CA ARG A 57 -12.96 -16.18 -10.92
C ARG A 57 -11.99 -16.51 -12.05
N ALA A 58 -10.69 -16.31 -11.86
CA ALA A 58 -9.70 -16.69 -12.84
C ALA A 58 -9.57 -18.21 -12.97
N TYR A 59 -10.01 -18.94 -11.94
CA TYR A 59 -10.03 -20.40 -11.92
C TYR A 59 -11.43 -20.93 -12.23
N GLY A 60 -11.50 -22.04 -12.95
CA GLY A 60 -12.75 -22.66 -13.39
C GLY A 60 -12.72 -24.18 -13.34
N PRO A 61 -13.88 -24.83 -13.41
CA PRO A 61 -13.97 -26.29 -13.40
C PRO A 61 -13.30 -26.94 -14.62
N ASP A 62 -13.14 -26.19 -15.72
CA ASP A 62 -12.54 -26.65 -16.97
C ASP A 62 -11.06 -26.28 -17.10
N GLU A 63 -10.37 -26.00 -15.98
CA GLU A 63 -8.94 -25.74 -16.03
C GLU A 63 -8.13 -26.98 -16.47
N PRO A 64 -7.12 -26.79 -17.34
CA PRO A 64 -6.23 -27.87 -17.70
C PRO A 64 -5.34 -28.28 -16.52
N GLU A 65 -4.98 -29.55 -16.46
CA GLU A 65 -3.95 -30.02 -15.54
C GLU A 65 -2.58 -29.43 -15.96
N TYR A 66 -1.96 -28.66 -15.06
CA TYR A 66 -0.63 -28.09 -15.27
C TYR A 66 0.44 -29.11 -14.86
N THR A 67 0.95 -29.85 -15.82
CA THR A 67 1.96 -30.89 -15.60
C THR A 67 3.39 -30.35 -15.64
N LEU A 68 4.35 -31.09 -15.08
CA LEU A 68 5.76 -30.67 -15.00
C LEU A 68 6.44 -30.48 -16.37
N ASP A 69 5.95 -31.15 -17.42
CA ASP A 69 6.44 -30.97 -18.80
C ASP A 69 6.03 -29.63 -19.42
N MET A 70 5.06 -28.90 -18.84
CA MET A 70 4.70 -27.55 -19.24
C MET A 70 5.66 -26.47 -18.71
N VAL A 71 6.58 -26.84 -17.80
CA VAL A 71 7.57 -25.91 -17.24
C VAL A 71 8.64 -25.59 -18.29
N ARG A 72 8.68 -24.34 -18.75
CA ARG A 72 9.65 -23.88 -19.76
C ARG A 72 11.10 -23.87 -19.24
N GLU A 73 11.28 -23.42 -18.00
CA GLU A 73 12.58 -23.37 -17.33
C GLU A 73 12.35 -23.68 -15.85
N ARG A 74 13.14 -24.60 -15.30
CA ARG A 74 13.05 -24.98 -13.89
C ARG A 74 13.67 -23.89 -13.04
N ASN A 75 12.94 -23.45 -12.02
CA ASN A 75 13.49 -22.56 -10.99
C ASN A 75 14.35 -23.40 -10.02
N PRO A 76 15.69 -23.23 -9.98
CA PRO A 76 16.57 -24.01 -9.11
C PRO A 76 16.39 -23.70 -7.62
N ASP A 77 15.79 -22.55 -7.30
CA ASP A 77 15.53 -22.10 -5.91
C ASP A 77 14.15 -22.54 -5.39
N TYR A 78 13.36 -23.24 -6.20
CA TYR A 78 12.06 -23.75 -5.78
C TYR A 78 12.24 -25.04 -4.97
N GLU A 79 12.07 -24.96 -3.66
CA GLU A 79 12.07 -26.15 -2.79
C GLU A 79 10.80 -26.98 -3.06
N GLU A 80 10.96 -28.13 -3.73
CA GLU A 80 9.92 -29.16 -3.80
C GLU A 80 9.68 -29.70 -2.38
N ARG A 81 8.59 -29.27 -1.74
CA ARG A 81 8.15 -29.76 -0.43
C ARG A 81 7.08 -30.83 -0.56
#